data_AF-A0A947T2W4-F1
#
_entry.id   AF-A0A947T2W4-F1
#
_cell.length_a   1.000
_cell.length_b   1.000
_cell.length_c   1.000
_cell.angle_alpha   90.00
_cell.angle_beta   90.00
_cell.angle_gamma   90.00
#
_symmetry.space_group_name_H-M   'P 1'
#
loop_
_entity.id
_entity.type
_entity.pdbx_description
1 polymer ?
#
loop_
_entity_poly.entity_id
_entity_poly.type
_entity_poly.pdbx_seq_one_letter_code
_entity_poly.pdbx_strand_id
1 'polypeptide(L)'
;MRVPRYDGCGLVNLAGEIEHRLIGSSPSPRLDPAIRGVIPPADSYILVLIDGLGAGQLGHPAARPLAAAQLATVDAPFPTQTSVVTSTLATGLPPSRHGLIAYQLMLPPHGIVNTLYWFAIGAAEMLDDDPAAFLPSPNTAERLAAAGRRVIVVEPSALVGSPIDRVLYRGASMRGAAGEEEAVAAAIEEAAAPGRLVVVYFPHVDAAAHLAGQGSDIYAAALETVGRAWTALAEGLPPGAALIGTADHGHVDVLPHHHIPVGSVPGV
;
A
#
# COMPACT_ATOMS: atom_id res chain seq x y z
N MET A 1 15.20 -17.34 -2.16
CA MET A 1 14.03 -16.44 -2.03
C MET A 1 12.80 -17.32 -1.86
N ARG A 2 11.94 -17.05 -0.87
CA ARG A 2 10.65 -17.75 -0.73
C ARG A 2 9.65 -17.15 -1.72
N VAL A 3 8.91 -17.99 -2.43
CA VAL A 3 7.85 -17.52 -3.34
C VAL A 3 6.67 -16.96 -2.52
N PRO A 4 6.12 -15.78 -2.85
CA PRO A 4 4.94 -15.25 -2.17
C PRO A 4 3.74 -16.20 -2.29
N ARG A 5 3.02 -16.40 -1.19
CA ARG A 5 1.76 -17.16 -1.19
C ARG A 5 0.60 -16.24 -1.57
N TYR A 6 -0.07 -16.57 -2.67
CA TYR A 6 -1.25 -15.85 -3.16
C TYR A 6 -2.58 -16.53 -2.79
N ASP A 7 -2.52 -17.64 -2.04
CA ASP A 7 -3.62 -18.55 -1.72
C ASP A 7 -4.04 -18.51 -0.25
N GLY A 8 -3.87 -17.38 0.43
CA GLY A 8 -4.44 -17.14 1.76
C GLY A 8 -3.53 -16.38 2.72
N CYS A 9 -2.24 -16.26 2.41
CA CYS A 9 -1.25 -15.64 3.30
C CYS A 9 -0.54 -14.43 2.66
N GLY A 10 -1.11 -13.75 1.66
CA GLY A 10 -0.50 -12.60 1.00
C GLY A 10 -1.33 -11.33 1.06
N LEU A 11 -0.74 -10.19 0.69
CA LEU A 11 -1.44 -8.89 0.67
C LEU A 11 -2.62 -8.87 -0.31
N VAL A 12 -2.56 -9.63 -1.41
CA VAL A 12 -3.70 -9.81 -2.32
C VAL A 12 -4.90 -10.44 -1.59
N ASN A 13 -4.63 -11.32 -0.63
CA ASN A 13 -5.67 -12.00 0.13
C ASN A 13 -6.26 -11.08 1.19
N LEU A 14 -5.45 -10.19 1.77
CA LEU A 14 -5.94 -9.12 2.67
C LEU A 14 -6.90 -8.19 1.92
N ALA A 15 -6.51 -7.71 0.74
CA ALA A 15 -7.39 -6.90 -0.11
C ALA A 15 -8.69 -7.65 -0.46
N GLY A 16 -8.58 -8.93 -0.85
CA GLY A 16 -9.75 -9.77 -1.12
C GLY A 16 -10.63 -10.01 0.10
N GLU A 17 -10.08 -10.16 1.29
CA GLU A 17 -10.84 -10.32 2.53
C GLU A 17 -11.63 -9.05 2.89
N ILE A 18 -11.01 -7.87 2.78
CA ILE A 18 -11.66 -6.59 3.03
C ILE A 18 -12.81 -6.36 2.04
N GLU A 19 -12.56 -6.58 0.75
CA GLU A 19 -13.58 -6.43 -0.29
C GLU A 19 -14.74 -7.41 -0.07
N HIS A 20 -14.45 -8.69 0.19
CA HIS A 20 -15.48 -9.68 0.47
C HIS A 20 -16.32 -9.32 1.71
N ARG A 21 -15.73 -8.71 2.74
CA ARG A 21 -16.49 -8.27 3.92
C ARG A 21 -17.44 -7.12 3.60
N LEU A 22 -17.09 -6.24 2.67
CA LEU A 22 -17.90 -5.08 2.30
C LEU A 22 -19.04 -5.42 1.32
N ILE A 23 -18.81 -6.35 0.39
CA ILE A 23 -19.72 -6.63 -0.73
C ILE A 23 -20.03 -8.11 -0.98
N GLY A 24 -19.48 -9.03 -0.18
CA GLY A 24 -19.77 -10.47 -0.26
C GLY A 24 -19.00 -11.23 -1.36
N SER A 25 -18.09 -10.59 -2.08
CA SER A 25 -17.28 -11.20 -3.13
C SER A 25 -15.93 -10.50 -3.30
N SER A 26 -14.94 -11.20 -3.86
CA SER A 26 -13.63 -10.64 -4.23
C SER A 26 -13.06 -11.36 -5.47
N PRO A 27 -12.22 -10.69 -6.29
CA PRO A 27 -11.65 -11.30 -7.49
C PRO A 27 -10.46 -12.23 -7.22
N SER A 28 -9.93 -12.20 -5.99
CA SER A 28 -8.82 -13.04 -5.52
C SER A 28 -9.24 -13.83 -4.27
N PRO A 29 -8.55 -14.95 -3.96
CA PRO A 29 -8.82 -15.73 -2.77
C PRO A 29 -8.74 -14.87 -1.50
N ARG A 30 -9.60 -15.18 -0.54
CA ARG A 30 -9.64 -14.52 0.77
C ARG A 30 -8.42 -14.88 1.62
N LEU A 31 -8.21 -14.12 2.70
CA LEU A 31 -7.24 -14.50 3.74
C LEU A 31 -7.57 -15.89 4.31
N ASP A 32 -6.52 -16.60 4.69
CA ASP A 32 -6.61 -17.87 5.39
C ASP A 32 -7.48 -17.72 6.64
N PRO A 33 -8.37 -18.71 6.93
CA PRO A 33 -9.20 -18.70 8.12
C PRO A 33 -8.47 -18.40 9.44
N ALA A 34 -7.23 -18.86 9.59
CA ALA A 34 -6.41 -18.63 10.77
C ALA A 34 -5.99 -17.17 10.95
N ILE A 35 -5.87 -16.41 9.85
CA ILE A 35 -5.51 -14.98 9.88
C ILE A 35 -6.78 -14.12 9.92
N ARG A 36 -7.76 -14.37 9.03
CA ARG A 36 -8.93 -13.49 8.90
C ARG A 36 -9.81 -13.43 10.15
N GLY A 37 -9.70 -14.42 11.04
CA GLY A 37 -10.43 -14.46 12.32
C GLY A 37 -10.09 -13.30 13.26
N VAL A 38 -8.94 -12.65 13.06
CA VAL A 38 -8.52 -11.47 13.86
C VAL A 38 -9.11 -10.16 13.34
N ILE A 39 -9.67 -10.15 12.12
CA ILE A 39 -10.31 -8.97 11.54
C ILE A 39 -11.77 -8.94 12.02
N PRO A 40 -12.17 -7.96 12.84
CA PRO A 40 -13.54 -7.88 13.34
C PRO A 40 -14.53 -7.56 12.20
N PRO A 41 -15.79 -7.99 12.30
CA PRO A 41 -16.84 -7.50 11.39
C PRO A 41 -17.07 -6.01 11.64
N ALA A 42 -17.19 -5.25 10.55
CA ALA A 42 -17.47 -3.82 10.57
C ALA A 42 -18.20 -3.39 9.29
N ASP A 43 -18.92 -2.28 9.37
CA ASP A 43 -19.58 -1.65 8.23
C ASP A 43 -18.61 -0.80 7.41
N SER A 44 -17.56 -0.29 8.06
CA SER A 44 -16.47 0.46 7.44
C SER A 44 -15.11 -0.05 7.92
N TYR A 45 -14.10 0.04 7.07
CA TYR A 45 -12.72 -0.36 7.39
C TYR A 45 -11.77 0.80 7.12
N ILE A 46 -10.88 1.08 8.08
CA ILE A 46 -9.69 1.90 7.87
C ILE A 46 -8.52 0.95 7.63
N LEU A 47 -7.95 0.99 6.43
CA LEU A 47 -6.74 0.27 6.05
C LEU A 47 -5.56 1.23 6.04
N VAL A 48 -4.68 1.13 7.04
CA VAL A 48 -3.44 1.90 7.11
C VAL A 48 -2.33 1.13 6.42
N LEU A 49 -1.77 1.72 5.37
CA LEU A 49 -0.58 1.24 4.68
C LEU A 49 0.64 2.06 5.14
N ILE A 50 1.56 1.40 5.83
CA ILE A 50 2.82 1.98 6.30
C ILE A 50 3.93 1.50 5.38
N ASP A 51 4.40 2.39 4.49
CA ASP A 51 5.41 2.06 3.49
C ASP A 51 6.73 1.63 4.16
N GLY A 52 7.26 0.48 3.77
CA GLY A 52 8.55 -0.01 4.23
C GLY A 52 8.59 -0.62 5.64
N LEU A 53 7.45 -0.77 6.32
CA LEU A 53 7.34 -1.36 7.68
C LEU A 53 7.09 -2.88 7.64
N GLY A 54 8.01 -3.64 7.06
CA GLY A 54 7.95 -5.10 7.08
C GLY A 54 8.04 -5.68 8.49
N ALA A 55 7.70 -6.97 8.64
CA ALA A 55 7.71 -7.64 9.94
C ALA A 55 9.08 -7.59 10.65
N GLY A 56 10.19 -7.49 9.90
CA GLY A 56 11.53 -7.33 10.47
C GLY A 56 11.73 -5.99 11.19
N GLN A 57 11.05 -4.93 10.75
CA GLN A 57 11.16 -3.59 11.32
C GLN A 57 10.45 -3.47 12.69
N LEU A 58 9.50 -4.36 13.00
CA LEU A 58 8.77 -4.37 14.28
C LEU A 58 9.65 -4.76 15.49
N GLY A 59 10.84 -5.31 15.26
CA GLY A 59 11.82 -5.54 16.32
C GLY A 59 12.51 -4.27 16.83
N HIS A 60 12.36 -3.14 16.13
CA HIS A 60 12.98 -1.88 16.52
C HIS A 60 12.30 -1.27 17.76
N PRO A 61 13.03 -0.75 18.76
CA PRO A 61 12.43 -0.20 19.99
C PRO A 61 11.38 0.91 19.75
N ALA A 62 11.61 1.76 18.75
CA ALA A 62 10.69 2.83 18.35
C ALA A 62 9.37 2.31 17.72
N ALA A 63 9.33 1.05 17.26
CA ALA A 63 8.14 0.45 16.67
C ALA A 63 7.18 -0.18 17.71
N ARG A 64 7.42 0.02 19.01
CA ARG A 64 6.70 -0.67 20.09
C ARG A 64 5.18 -0.64 19.99
N PRO A 65 4.49 0.50 19.69
CA PRO A 65 3.03 0.51 19.54
C PRO A 65 2.55 -0.39 18.39
N LEU A 66 3.30 -0.40 17.28
CA LEU A 66 2.99 -1.19 16.08
C LEU A 66 3.27 -2.68 16.33
N ALA A 67 4.38 -2.99 16.99
CA ALA A 67 4.75 -4.36 17.36
C ALA A 67 3.72 -4.99 18.32
N ALA A 68 3.21 -4.21 19.28
CA ALA A 68 2.17 -4.66 20.20
C ALA A 68 0.82 -4.94 19.50
N ALA A 69 0.58 -4.32 18.35
CA ALA A 69 -0.62 -4.51 17.54
C ALA A 69 -0.49 -5.60 16.47
N GLN A 70 0.67 -6.26 16.35
CA GLN A 70 0.90 -7.28 15.33
C GLN A 70 0.11 -8.55 15.65
N LEU A 71 -0.76 -8.96 14.71
CA LEU A 71 -1.60 -10.16 14.84
C LEU A 71 -1.17 -11.30 13.92
N ALA A 72 -0.56 -10.99 12.78
CA ALA A 72 -0.10 -11.96 11.80
C ALA A 72 1.00 -11.36 10.90
N THR A 73 1.59 -12.21 10.06
CA THR A 73 2.49 -11.80 8.96
C THR A 73 1.95 -12.37 7.66
N VAL A 74 1.83 -11.51 6.65
CA VAL A 74 1.44 -11.88 5.28
C VAL A 74 2.58 -11.58 4.32
N ASP A 75 2.60 -12.29 3.20
CA ASP A 75 3.61 -12.16 2.17
C ASP A 75 3.27 -10.96 1.25
N ALA A 76 4.26 -10.11 1.01
CA ALA A 76 4.20 -9.11 -0.04
C ALA A 76 4.27 -9.81 -1.42
N PRO A 77 3.59 -9.29 -2.46
CA PRO A 77 3.76 -9.79 -3.82
C PRO A 77 5.19 -9.57 -4.32
N PHE A 78 5.56 -10.28 -5.39
CA PHE A 78 6.83 -10.09 -6.06
C PHE A 78 6.66 -9.27 -7.35
N PRO A 79 7.54 -8.28 -7.63
CA PRO A 79 8.60 -7.79 -6.73
C PRO A 79 8.05 -6.92 -5.60
N THR A 80 8.79 -6.84 -4.49
CA THR A 80 8.42 -6.07 -3.30
C THR A 80 8.76 -4.59 -3.49
N GLN A 81 7.97 -3.91 -4.32
CA GLN A 81 8.10 -2.47 -4.59
C GLN A 81 6.77 -1.79 -4.32
N THR A 82 6.79 -0.58 -3.73
CA THR A 82 5.60 0.23 -3.42
C THR A 82 4.58 0.20 -4.56
N SER A 83 4.97 0.58 -5.78
CA SER A 83 4.08 0.61 -6.96
C SER A 83 3.37 -0.72 -7.25
N VAL A 84 4.05 -1.86 -7.07
CA VAL A 84 3.49 -3.19 -7.33
C VAL A 84 2.51 -3.58 -6.23
N VAL A 85 2.87 -3.29 -4.98
CA VAL A 85 2.09 -3.70 -3.82
C VAL A 85 0.86 -2.80 -3.64
N THR A 86 0.99 -1.49 -3.81
CA THR A 86 -0.15 -0.56 -3.82
C THR A 86 -1.11 -0.91 -4.95
N SER A 87 -0.60 -1.32 -6.13
CA SER A 87 -1.43 -1.89 -7.19
C SER A 87 -2.19 -3.15 -6.76
N THR A 88 -1.52 -4.07 -6.07
CA THR A 88 -2.17 -5.27 -5.53
C THR A 88 -3.29 -4.92 -4.55
N LEU A 89 -3.06 -3.97 -3.64
CA LEU A 89 -4.05 -3.53 -2.66
C LEU A 89 -5.22 -2.77 -3.31
N ALA A 90 -4.92 -1.83 -4.21
CA ALA A 90 -5.90 -0.99 -4.89
C ALA A 90 -6.78 -1.78 -5.87
N THR A 91 -6.28 -2.89 -6.41
CA THR A 91 -7.02 -3.71 -7.38
C THR A 91 -7.58 -5.00 -6.80
N GLY A 92 -7.05 -5.49 -5.67
CA GLY A 92 -7.33 -6.82 -5.15
C GLY A 92 -6.81 -7.94 -6.05
N LEU A 93 -5.86 -7.66 -6.94
CA LEU A 93 -5.31 -8.61 -7.92
C LEU A 93 -3.82 -8.86 -7.68
N PRO A 94 -3.27 -10.03 -8.08
CA PRO A 94 -1.81 -10.24 -8.07
C PRO A 94 -1.12 -9.49 -9.21
N PRO A 95 0.22 -9.32 -9.17
CA PRO A 95 0.99 -8.63 -10.20
C PRO A 95 0.78 -9.15 -11.62
N SER A 96 0.63 -10.47 -11.76
CA SER A 96 0.34 -11.12 -13.05
C SER A 96 -1.00 -10.73 -13.67
N ARG A 97 -1.91 -10.11 -12.89
CA ARG A 97 -3.25 -9.70 -13.33
C ARG A 97 -3.46 -8.19 -13.41
N HIS A 98 -2.79 -7.38 -12.58
CA HIS A 98 -2.88 -5.91 -12.69
C HIS A 98 -1.83 -5.29 -13.61
N GLY A 99 -0.75 -6.01 -13.95
CA GLY A 99 0.23 -5.60 -14.96
C GLY A 99 1.28 -4.56 -14.51
N LEU A 100 1.02 -3.78 -13.45
CA LEU A 100 2.04 -2.94 -12.81
C LEU A 100 3.04 -3.81 -12.01
N ILE A 101 4.08 -4.31 -12.68
CA ILE A 101 5.09 -5.23 -12.09
C ILE A 101 6.42 -4.56 -11.71
N ALA A 102 6.56 -3.25 -11.97
CA ALA A 102 7.68 -2.43 -11.54
C ALA A 102 7.32 -0.94 -11.67
N TYR A 103 8.09 -0.07 -11.02
CA TYR A 103 7.97 1.37 -11.22
C TYR A 103 8.58 1.85 -12.55
N GLN A 104 9.42 1.03 -13.20
CA GLN A 104 9.96 1.25 -14.55
C GLN A 104 9.56 0.06 -15.43
N LEU A 105 8.73 0.31 -16.45
CA LEU A 105 8.21 -0.73 -17.34
C LEU A 105 8.48 -0.40 -18.80
N MET A 106 8.86 -1.41 -19.58
CA MET A 106 8.85 -1.31 -21.04
C MET A 106 7.39 -1.33 -21.52
N LEU A 107 6.89 -0.19 -21.99
CA LEU A 107 5.55 0.00 -22.53
C LEU A 107 5.64 0.42 -24.00
N PRO A 108 5.53 -0.52 -24.96
CA PRO A 108 5.45 -0.17 -26.37
C PRO A 108 4.21 0.68 -26.68
N PRO A 109 4.31 1.72 -27.53
CA PRO A 109 5.49 2.16 -28.28
C PRO A 109 6.44 3.12 -27.53
N HIS A 110 6.13 3.50 -26.29
CA HIS A 110 6.79 4.57 -25.51
C HIS A 110 8.17 4.24 -24.96
N GLY A 111 8.58 2.97 -24.99
CA GLY A 111 9.86 2.54 -24.41
C GLY A 111 9.77 2.31 -22.90
N ILE A 112 10.83 2.61 -22.15
CA ILE A 112 10.82 2.46 -20.68
C ILE A 112 10.09 3.65 -20.07
N VAL A 113 9.06 3.39 -19.28
CA VAL A 113 8.20 4.39 -18.64
C VAL A 113 8.33 4.28 -17.13
N ASN A 114 8.55 5.41 -16.45
CA ASN A 114 8.35 5.48 -15.01
C ASN A 114 6.85 5.60 -14.72
N THR A 115 6.25 4.57 -14.13
CA THR A 115 4.80 4.48 -13.92
C THR A 115 4.29 5.28 -12.72
N LEU A 116 5.20 5.75 -11.85
CA LEU A 116 4.85 6.66 -10.76
C LEU A 116 4.59 8.08 -11.29
N TYR A 117 5.39 8.50 -12.27
CA TYR A 117 5.33 9.85 -12.85
C TYR A 117 4.73 9.90 -14.26
N TRP A 118 4.43 8.75 -14.86
CA TRP A 118 3.88 8.59 -16.21
C TRP A 118 4.71 9.24 -17.32
N PHE A 119 6.01 8.97 -17.27
CA PHE A 119 7.00 9.62 -18.12
C PHE A 119 7.95 8.59 -18.74
N ALA A 120 8.16 8.66 -20.05
CA ALA A 120 9.16 7.83 -20.72
C ALA A 120 10.58 8.30 -20.38
N ILE A 121 11.48 7.37 -20.05
CA ILE A 121 12.88 7.67 -19.75
C ILE A 121 13.52 8.35 -20.97
N GLY A 122 13.98 9.58 -20.79
CA GLY A 122 14.55 10.40 -21.86
C GLY A 122 13.54 11.26 -22.63
N ALA A 123 12.25 11.22 -22.29
CA ALA A 123 11.28 12.20 -22.76
C ALA A 123 11.52 13.57 -22.10
N ALA A 124 10.83 14.61 -22.56
CA ALA A 124 10.79 15.93 -21.93
C ALA A 124 9.45 16.20 -21.21
N GLU A 125 8.39 15.50 -21.62
CA GLU A 125 7.02 15.66 -21.13
C GLU A 125 6.40 14.30 -20.78
N MET A 126 5.32 14.33 -20.00
CA MET A 126 4.53 13.14 -19.66
C MET A 126 3.94 12.51 -20.93
N LEU A 127 3.59 11.23 -20.85
CA LEU A 127 2.87 10.57 -21.92
C LEU A 127 1.46 11.16 -22.06
N ASP A 128 1.01 11.32 -23.31
CA ASP A 128 -0.34 11.77 -23.64
C ASP A 128 -1.43 10.73 -23.27
N ASP A 129 -1.03 9.46 -23.14
CA ASP A 129 -1.92 8.36 -22.75
C ASP A 129 -2.46 8.58 -21.34
N ASP A 130 -3.79 8.44 -21.16
CA ASP A 130 -4.41 8.56 -19.85
C ASP A 130 -3.95 7.43 -18.91
N PRO A 131 -3.30 7.74 -17.78
CA PRO A 131 -2.92 6.73 -16.79
C PRO A 131 -4.11 5.89 -16.31
N ALA A 132 -5.30 6.47 -16.27
CA ALA A 132 -6.51 5.75 -15.87
C ALA A 132 -6.89 4.62 -16.84
N ALA A 133 -6.32 4.54 -18.04
CA ALA A 133 -6.56 3.44 -18.97
C ALA A 133 -5.68 2.20 -18.70
N PHE A 134 -4.68 2.28 -17.81
CA PHE A 134 -3.65 1.24 -17.69
C PHE A 134 -4.18 -0.09 -17.12
N LEU A 135 -4.96 -0.06 -16.05
CA LEU A 135 -5.39 -1.31 -15.40
C LEU A 135 -6.36 -2.08 -16.32
N PRO A 136 -6.15 -3.40 -16.50
CA PRO A 136 -6.91 -4.21 -17.46
C PRO A 136 -8.35 -4.54 -17.03
N SER A 137 -8.72 -4.21 -15.80
CA SER A 137 -10.02 -4.48 -15.21
C SER A 137 -10.38 -3.43 -14.17
N PRO A 138 -11.66 -3.34 -13.74
CA PRO A 138 -12.05 -2.44 -12.66
C PRO A 138 -11.22 -2.67 -11.39
N ASN A 139 -10.81 -1.59 -10.72
CA ASN A 139 -10.11 -1.65 -9.44
C ASN A 139 -11.08 -1.91 -8.27
N THR A 140 -10.58 -1.99 -7.04
CA THR A 140 -11.41 -2.22 -5.84
C THR A 140 -12.42 -1.09 -5.63
N ALA A 141 -12.04 0.18 -5.89
CA ALA A 141 -12.93 1.32 -5.72
C ALA A 141 -14.13 1.31 -6.69
N GLU A 142 -13.90 0.98 -7.96
CA GLU A 142 -14.96 0.83 -8.97
C GLU A 142 -15.93 -0.31 -8.60
N ARG A 143 -15.41 -1.45 -8.13
CA ARG A 143 -16.25 -2.59 -7.72
C ARG A 143 -17.04 -2.31 -6.45
N LEU A 144 -16.45 -1.64 -5.47
CA LEU A 144 -17.13 -1.20 -4.26
C LEU A 144 -18.20 -0.15 -4.58
N ALA A 145 -17.92 0.81 -5.46
CA ALA A 145 -18.88 1.81 -5.92
C ALA A 145 -20.11 1.17 -6.61
N ALA A 146 -19.88 0.16 -7.46
CA ALA A 146 -20.96 -0.59 -8.12
C ALA A 146 -21.91 -1.30 -7.12
N ALA A 147 -21.42 -1.59 -5.91
CA ALA A 147 -22.19 -2.17 -4.82
C ALA A 147 -22.69 -1.14 -3.78
N GLY A 148 -22.63 0.17 -4.10
CA GLY A 148 -23.10 1.23 -3.21
C GLY A 148 -22.17 1.53 -2.03
N ARG A 149 -20.91 1.09 -2.08
CA ARG A 149 -19.86 1.40 -1.09
C ARG A 149 -18.96 2.52 -1.60
N ARG A 150 -18.19 3.16 -0.72
CA ARG A 150 -17.24 4.22 -1.13
C ARG A 150 -15.82 3.91 -0.67
N VAL A 151 -14.85 4.23 -1.53
CA VAL A 151 -13.43 4.22 -1.17
C VAL A 151 -12.94 5.65 -1.03
N ILE A 152 -12.25 5.91 0.08
CA ILE A 152 -11.58 7.18 0.34
C ILE A 152 -10.09 6.87 0.52
N VAL A 153 -9.22 7.59 -0.16
CA VAL A 153 -7.77 7.48 0.01
C VAL A 153 -7.28 8.75 0.67
N VAL A 154 -6.64 8.61 1.82
CA VAL A 154 -6.02 9.66 2.61
C VAL A 154 -4.51 9.51 2.50
N GLU A 155 -3.84 10.51 1.96
CA GLU A 155 -2.41 10.46 1.68
C GLU A 155 -1.80 11.88 1.72
N PRO A 156 -0.46 12.01 1.69
CA PRO A 156 0.17 13.33 1.62
C PRO A 156 -0.37 14.17 0.46
N SER A 157 -0.70 15.44 0.73
CA SER A 157 -1.27 16.34 -0.29
C SER A 157 -0.41 16.50 -1.54
N ALA A 158 0.91 16.25 -1.45
CA ALA A 158 1.82 16.29 -2.58
C ALA A 158 1.68 15.09 -3.55
N LEU A 159 1.06 13.99 -3.11
CA LEU A 159 0.81 12.80 -3.94
C LEU A 159 -0.54 12.87 -4.62
N VAL A 160 -1.54 13.53 -3.99
CA VAL A 160 -2.92 13.54 -4.48
C VAL A 160 -3.03 13.92 -5.95
N GLY A 161 -3.62 13.00 -6.73
CA GLY A 161 -3.86 13.19 -8.15
C GLY A 161 -2.62 12.93 -9.00
N SER A 162 -1.59 12.32 -8.41
CA SER A 162 -0.44 11.80 -9.15
C SER A 162 -0.90 10.83 -10.24
N PRO A 163 -0.07 10.61 -11.27
CA PRO A 163 -0.44 9.67 -12.32
C PRO A 163 -0.70 8.27 -11.79
N ILE A 164 0.05 7.82 -10.76
CA ILE A 164 -0.21 6.51 -10.14
C ILE A 164 -1.58 6.49 -9.44
N ASP A 165 -2.04 7.55 -8.80
CA ASP A 165 -3.41 7.58 -8.24
C ASP A 165 -4.48 7.47 -9.31
N ARG A 166 -4.25 8.11 -10.46
CA ARG A 166 -5.15 8.02 -11.61
C ARG A 166 -5.23 6.58 -12.14
N VAL A 167 -4.13 5.83 -12.08
CA VAL A 167 -4.13 4.40 -12.39
C VAL A 167 -4.90 3.62 -11.33
N LEU A 168 -4.58 3.83 -10.05
CA LEU A 168 -4.97 2.94 -8.95
C LEU A 168 -6.37 3.19 -8.39
N TYR A 169 -6.79 4.45 -8.31
CA TYR A 169 -7.91 4.88 -7.47
C TYR A 169 -9.07 5.49 -8.27
N ARG A 170 -9.26 5.06 -9.53
CA ARG A 170 -10.46 5.37 -10.32
C ARG A 170 -11.72 5.08 -9.50
N GLY A 171 -12.64 6.04 -9.42
CA GLY A 171 -13.88 5.92 -8.63
C GLY A 171 -13.73 6.14 -7.12
N ALA A 172 -12.52 6.31 -6.58
CA ALA A 172 -12.31 6.70 -5.19
C ALA A 172 -12.38 8.22 -4.99
N SER A 173 -12.61 8.65 -3.76
CA SER A 173 -12.42 10.04 -3.33
C SER A 173 -11.03 10.19 -2.72
N MET A 174 -10.25 11.18 -3.17
CA MET A 174 -8.91 11.45 -2.62
C MET A 174 -8.98 12.57 -1.57
N ARG A 175 -8.23 12.44 -0.48
CA ARG A 175 -8.08 13.41 0.59
C ARG A 175 -6.60 13.63 0.87
N GLY A 176 -6.13 14.83 0.56
CA GLY A 176 -4.77 15.25 0.91
C GLY A 176 -4.69 15.61 2.39
N ALA A 177 -3.62 15.17 3.04
CA ALA A 177 -3.24 15.61 4.37
C ALA A 177 -1.85 16.26 4.34
N ALA A 178 -1.68 17.39 5.02
CA ALA A 178 -0.39 18.07 5.16
C ALA A 178 0.53 17.37 6.18
N GLY A 179 -0.03 16.53 7.05
CA GLY A 179 0.69 15.78 8.07
C GLY A 179 -0.17 14.68 8.69
N GLU A 180 0.40 13.94 9.62
CA GLU A 180 -0.22 12.74 10.18
C GLU A 180 -1.47 13.04 11.01
N GLU A 181 -1.49 14.16 11.74
CA GLU A 181 -2.66 14.57 12.53
C GLU A 181 -3.89 14.81 11.63
N GLU A 182 -3.71 15.48 10.49
CA GLU A 182 -4.77 15.71 9.51
C GLU A 182 -5.18 14.40 8.84
N ALA A 183 -4.23 13.52 8.53
CA ALA A 183 -4.53 12.19 7.97
C ALA A 183 -5.36 11.34 8.94
N VAL A 184 -5.02 11.35 10.24
CA VAL A 184 -5.75 10.66 11.30
C VAL A 184 -7.17 11.22 11.42
N ALA A 185 -7.31 12.54 11.50
CA ALA A 185 -8.61 13.20 11.61
C ALA A 185 -9.50 12.91 10.41
N ALA A 186 -8.98 13.04 9.19
CA ALA A 186 -9.70 12.73 7.95
C ALA A 186 -10.13 11.26 7.90
N ALA A 187 -9.26 10.33 8.32
CA ALA A 187 -9.60 8.91 8.30
C ALA A 187 -10.74 8.56 9.27
N ILE A 188 -10.71 9.12 10.48
CA ILE A 188 -11.77 8.95 11.49
C ILE A 188 -13.09 9.57 10.99
N GLU A 189 -13.05 10.80 10.47
CA GLU A 189 -14.22 11.48 9.91
C GLU A 189 -14.86 10.65 8.80
N GLU A 190 -14.04 10.21 7.84
CA GLU A 190 -14.54 9.48 6.68
C GLU A 190 -15.04 8.08 7.08
N ALA A 191 -14.46 7.43 8.09
CA ALA A 191 -14.90 6.13 8.58
C ALA A 191 -16.19 6.16 9.42
N ALA A 192 -16.59 7.34 9.93
CA ALA A 192 -17.81 7.49 10.74
C ALA A 192 -19.11 7.24 9.95
N ALA A 193 -19.06 7.34 8.62
CA ALA A 193 -20.15 6.94 7.76
C ALA A 193 -20.01 5.44 7.37
N PRO A 194 -21.12 4.68 7.36
CA PRO A 194 -21.08 3.25 7.08
C PRO A 194 -20.77 2.95 5.60
N GLY A 195 -20.31 1.73 5.33
CA GLY A 195 -20.09 1.23 3.97
C GLY A 195 -18.88 1.83 3.27
N ARG A 196 -17.84 2.18 4.04
CA ARG A 196 -16.64 2.84 3.51
C ARG A 196 -15.38 2.01 3.72
N LEU A 197 -14.51 2.05 2.72
CA LEU A 197 -13.11 1.66 2.86
C LEU A 197 -12.26 2.93 2.82
N VAL A 198 -11.63 3.25 3.94
CA VAL A 198 -10.71 4.38 4.06
C VAL A 198 -9.30 3.83 4.02
N VAL A 199 -8.54 4.15 2.97
CA VAL A 199 -7.12 3.77 2.85
C VAL A 199 -6.28 4.94 3.30
N VAL A 200 -5.37 4.74 4.26
CA VAL A 200 -4.47 5.78 4.78
C VAL A 200 -3.04 5.40 4.44
N TYR A 201 -2.31 6.26 3.76
CA TYR A 201 -0.94 5.99 3.34
C TYR A 201 0.09 6.83 4.13
N PHE A 202 1.06 6.15 4.73
CA PHE A 202 2.17 6.77 5.45
C PHE A 202 3.52 6.38 4.83
N PRO A 203 4.20 7.30 4.10
CA PRO A 203 5.48 7.02 3.43
C PRO A 203 6.71 7.11 4.35
N HIS A 204 6.51 7.49 5.62
CA HIS A 204 7.57 7.97 6.50
C HIS A 204 8.72 6.98 6.71
N VAL A 205 8.38 5.70 6.93
CA VAL A 205 9.36 4.68 7.32
C VAL A 205 10.27 4.32 6.14
N ASP A 206 9.70 4.12 4.95
CA ASP A 206 10.44 3.93 3.70
C ASP A 206 11.34 5.13 3.35
N ALA A 207 10.76 6.34 3.36
CA ALA A 207 11.50 7.56 3.06
C ALA A 207 12.70 7.75 4.00
N ALA A 208 12.52 7.51 5.30
CA ALA A 208 13.60 7.61 6.29
C ALA A 208 14.68 6.53 6.10
N ALA A 209 14.28 5.29 5.78
CA ALA A 209 15.22 4.21 5.52
C ALA A 209 16.07 4.49 4.28
N HIS A 210 15.47 4.99 3.20
CA HIS A 210 16.20 5.38 1.99
C HIS A 210 17.12 6.58 2.21
N LEU A 211 16.71 7.56 3.00
CA LEU A 211 17.49 8.77 3.24
C LEU A 211 18.72 8.50 4.12
N ALA A 212 18.55 7.73 5.20
CA ALA A 212 19.54 7.67 6.27
C ALA A 212 19.84 6.25 6.81
N GLY A 213 19.17 5.21 6.29
CA GLY A 213 19.33 3.84 6.74
C GLY A 213 18.59 3.53 8.06
N GLN A 214 18.38 2.24 8.32
CA GLN A 214 17.55 1.75 9.43
C GLN A 214 18.16 1.96 10.83
N GLY A 215 19.47 2.25 10.90
CA GLY A 215 20.16 2.54 12.16
C GLY A 215 20.15 4.01 12.57
N SER A 216 19.48 4.90 11.82
CA SER A 216 19.52 6.35 12.03
C SER A 216 18.45 6.85 13.00
N ASP A 217 18.71 7.99 13.65
CA ASP A 217 17.72 8.69 14.47
C ASP A 217 16.52 9.17 13.64
N ILE A 218 16.73 9.46 12.34
CA ILE A 218 15.66 9.84 11.40
C ILE A 218 14.70 8.66 11.21
N TYR A 219 15.23 7.44 11.05
CA TYR A 219 14.43 6.23 10.94
C TYR A 219 13.67 5.92 12.24
N ALA A 220 14.34 6.05 13.39
CA ALA A 220 13.69 5.90 14.69
C ALA A 220 12.53 6.90 14.86
N ALA A 221 12.74 8.18 14.55
CA ALA A 221 11.71 9.21 14.61
C ALA A 221 10.52 8.92 13.68
N ALA A 222 10.76 8.40 12.47
CA ALA A 222 9.69 8.01 11.55
C ALA A 222 8.83 6.88 12.12
N LEU A 223 9.43 5.86 12.75
CA LEU A 223 8.70 4.79 13.44
C LEU A 223 7.85 5.34 14.59
N GLU A 224 8.39 6.25 15.40
CA GLU A 224 7.63 6.86 16.50
C GLU A 224 6.46 7.69 15.97
N THR A 225 6.66 8.46 14.90
CA THR A 225 5.63 9.27 14.25
C THR A 225 4.47 8.40 13.78
N VAL A 226 4.74 7.32 13.03
CA VAL A 226 3.68 6.42 12.57
C VAL A 226 3.05 5.64 13.74
N GLY A 227 3.83 5.28 14.77
CA GLY A 227 3.30 4.67 15.99
C GLY A 227 2.32 5.56 16.75
N ARG A 228 2.57 6.87 16.82
CA ARG A 228 1.62 7.85 17.37
C ARG A 228 0.36 7.96 16.52
N ALA A 229 0.49 8.03 15.20
CA ALA A 229 -0.65 8.07 14.28
C ALA A 229 -1.52 6.81 14.40
N TRP A 230 -0.91 5.63 14.48
CA TRP A 230 -1.60 4.36 14.72
C TRP A 230 -2.38 4.38 16.03
N THR A 231 -1.75 4.85 17.12
CA THR A 231 -2.39 4.93 18.44
C THR A 231 -3.59 5.86 18.41
N ALA A 232 -3.46 7.03 17.78
CA ALA A 232 -4.54 8.00 17.63
C ALA A 232 -5.71 7.46 16.79
N LEU A 233 -5.44 6.73 15.70
CA LEU A 233 -6.48 6.04 14.92
C LEU A 233 -7.21 4.98 15.75
N ALA A 234 -6.48 4.21 16.55
CA ALA A 234 -7.06 3.16 17.38
C ALA A 234 -7.94 3.74 18.49
N GLU A 235 -7.50 4.83 19.13
CA GLU A 235 -8.25 5.53 20.19
C GLU A 235 -9.46 6.30 19.64
N GLY A 236 -9.37 6.83 18.42
CA GLY A 236 -10.41 7.62 17.77
C GLY A 236 -11.36 6.83 16.87
N LEU A 237 -11.27 5.49 16.85
CA LEU A 237 -12.03 4.65 15.93
C LEU A 237 -13.56 4.82 16.15
N PRO A 238 -14.34 5.22 15.11
CA PRO A 238 -15.77 5.43 15.28
C PRO A 238 -16.53 4.10 15.43
N PRO A 239 -17.72 4.11 16.07
CA PRO A 239 -18.56 2.91 16.16
C PRO A 239 -18.88 2.35 14.77
N GLY A 240 -18.79 1.02 14.64
CA GLY A 240 -19.08 0.33 13.37
C GLY A 240 -17.92 0.33 12.37
N ALA A 241 -16.77 0.93 12.72
CA ALA A 241 -15.54 0.84 11.95
C ALA A 241 -14.54 -0.18 12.55
N ALA A 242 -13.68 -0.74 11.69
CA ALA A 242 -12.54 -1.55 12.08
C ALA A 242 -11.24 -0.96 11.54
N LEU A 243 -10.17 -1.01 12.34
CA LEU A 243 -8.83 -0.58 11.96
C LEU A 243 -7.97 -1.79 11.57
N ILE A 244 -7.30 -1.70 10.42
CA ILE A 244 -6.37 -2.70 9.92
C ILE A 244 -5.07 -1.97 9.55
N GLY A 245 -3.94 -2.40 10.12
CA GLY A 245 -2.61 -1.93 9.75
C GLY A 245 -1.89 -2.96 8.90
N THR A 246 -1.22 -2.51 7.85
CA THR A 246 -0.34 -3.34 7.01
C THR A 246 0.85 -2.52 6.51
N ALA A 247 1.81 -3.21 5.91
CA ALA A 247 2.87 -2.63 5.12
C ALA A 247 2.85 -3.24 3.71
N ASP A 248 3.52 -2.58 2.77
CA ASP A 248 3.74 -3.07 1.42
C ASP A 248 4.95 -3.99 1.32
N HIS A 249 6.07 -3.60 1.94
CA HIS A 249 7.31 -4.34 2.02
C HIS A 249 8.10 -3.97 3.29
N GLY A 250 9.26 -4.62 3.46
CA GLY A 250 10.23 -4.26 4.49
C GLY A 250 11.49 -3.66 3.89
N HIS A 251 12.45 -3.37 4.77
CA HIS A 251 13.77 -2.88 4.41
C HIS A 251 14.87 -3.87 4.77
N VAL A 252 15.96 -3.82 4.01
CA VAL A 252 17.23 -4.47 4.33
C VAL A 252 18.37 -3.53 3.98
N ASP A 253 19.33 -3.38 4.88
CA ASP A 253 20.54 -2.60 4.57
C ASP A 253 21.46 -3.46 3.71
N VAL A 254 21.87 -2.92 2.56
CA VAL A 254 22.73 -3.62 1.61
C VAL A 254 24.16 -3.09 1.73
N LEU A 255 25.07 -3.95 2.16
CA LEU A 255 26.49 -3.60 2.27
C LEU A 255 27.15 -3.53 0.88
N PRO A 256 28.16 -2.67 0.65
CA PRO A 256 28.78 -2.51 -0.67
C PRO A 256 29.29 -3.81 -1.31
N HIS A 257 29.72 -4.79 -0.51
CA HIS A 257 30.20 -6.08 -1.02
C HIS A 257 29.08 -7.04 -1.45
N HIS A 258 27.82 -6.70 -1.20
CA HIS A 258 26.65 -7.36 -1.79
C HIS A 258 26.22 -6.73 -3.11
N HIS A 259 26.88 -5.66 -3.55
CA HIS A 259 26.63 -5.06 -4.87
C HIS A 259 27.40 -5.82 -5.94
N ILE A 260 26.69 -6.21 -7.00
CA ILE A 260 27.28 -6.86 -8.16
C ILE A 260 27.21 -5.85 -9.32
N PRO A 261 28.33 -5.24 -9.73
CA PRO A 261 28.36 -4.41 -10.94
C PRO A 261 27.99 -5.27 -12.15
N VAL A 262 27.00 -4.87 -12.94
CA VAL A 262 26.51 -5.66 -14.08
C VAL A 262 27.65 -6.04 -15.04
N GLY A 263 28.53 -5.10 -15.39
CA GLY A 263 29.69 -5.35 -16.26
C GLY A 263 30.78 -6.26 -15.67
N SER A 264 30.66 -6.66 -14.40
CA SER A 264 31.54 -7.64 -13.76
C SER A 264 31.02 -9.08 -13.86
N VAL A 265 29.79 -9.28 -14.35
CA VAL A 265 29.16 -10.59 -14.51
C VAL A 265 29.47 -11.12 -15.91
N PRO A 266 30.21 -12.25 -16.05
CA PRO A 266 30.50 -12.81 -17.36
C PRO A 266 29.22 -13.17 -18.14
N GLY A 267 29.07 -12.65 -19.35
CA GLY A 267 27.95 -12.97 -20.25
C GLY A 267 26.70 -12.10 -20.07
N VAL A 268 26.77 -11.05 -19.26
CA VAL A 268 25.78 -9.94 -19.20
C VAL A 268 26.40 -8.69 -19.81
#